data_AF-A0A7S2AQE4-F1
#
_entry.id   AF-A0A7S2AQE4-F1
#
_cell.length_a   1.000
_cell.length_b   1.000
_cell.length_c   1.000
_cell.angle_alpha   90.00
_cell.angle_beta   90.00
_cell.angle_gamma   90.00
#
_symmetry.space_group_name_H-M   'P 1'
#
loop_
_entity.id
_entity.type
_entity.pdbx_description
1 polymer ?
#
loop_
_entity_poly.entity_id
_entity_poly.type
_entity_poly.pdbx_seq_one_letter_code
_entity_poly.pdbx_strand_id
1 'polypeptide(L)'
;MEVKLLPPPGGPDDITDVQLLTPCLVEVGARCHGAEGFWMSVCDEGYAPHPNQERLSLDAYVNTPAFDRACFPGPPPRVASGKIKYLIIDTAGALRNEGGPCHAEALEEIMSLASYRAHEIFVIPGAIVGPTIDCFSWGGCVKLCNADDAVCDADYARVEELCHNGLWAWYES
;
A
#
# COMPACT_ATOMS: atom_id res chain seq x y z
N MET A 1 10.38 -29.26 -15.41
CA MET A 1 9.08 -28.57 -15.40
C MET A 1 9.01 -27.77 -16.69
N GLU A 2 8.22 -28.23 -17.65
CA GLU A 2 8.15 -27.65 -18.99
C GLU A 2 7.06 -26.58 -18.99
N VAL A 3 7.42 -25.31 -19.20
CA VAL A 3 6.44 -24.21 -19.31
C VAL A 3 5.92 -24.21 -20.74
N LYS A 4 4.72 -24.75 -20.94
CA LYS A 4 4.01 -24.64 -22.21
C LYS A 4 3.46 -23.22 -22.35
N LEU A 5 4.05 -22.43 -23.24
CA LEU A 5 3.48 -21.16 -23.65
C LEU A 5 2.13 -21.43 -24.35
N LEU A 6 1.06 -20.79 -23.88
CA LEU A 6 -0.24 -20.88 -24.52
C LEU A 6 -0.18 -20.19 -25.90
N PRO A 7 -0.90 -20.71 -26.91
CA PRO A 7 -1.02 -20.04 -28.20
C PRO A 7 -1.65 -18.65 -28.03
N PRO A 8 -1.35 -17.69 -28.93
CA PRO A 8 -1.97 -16.36 -28.88
C PRO A 8 -3.49 -16.47 -29.05
N PRO A 9 -4.27 -15.63 -28.35
CA PRO A 9 -5.73 -15.68 -28.44
C PRO A 9 -6.20 -15.41 -29.88
N GLY A 10 -7.09 -16.27 -30.36
CA GLY A 10 -7.69 -16.17 -31.69
C GLY A 10 -8.86 -15.19 -31.68
N GLY A 11 -8.62 -13.93 -32.06
CA GLY A 11 -9.68 -12.95 -32.29
C GLY A 11 -10.49 -12.52 -31.05
N PRO A 12 -11.23 -11.41 -31.14
CA PRO A 12 -11.89 -10.77 -30.00
C PRO A 12 -13.08 -11.56 -29.41
N ASP A 13 -13.56 -12.60 -30.09
CA ASP A 13 -14.77 -13.35 -29.71
C ASP A 13 -14.48 -14.70 -29.01
N ASP A 14 -13.20 -15.07 -28.84
CA ASP A 14 -12.79 -16.41 -28.34
C ASP A 14 -12.30 -16.38 -26.87
N ILE A 15 -12.49 -15.25 -26.18
CA ILE A 15 -12.23 -15.15 -24.73
C ILE A 15 -13.39 -15.79 -23.98
N THR A 16 -13.29 -17.10 -23.76
CA THR A 16 -14.17 -17.79 -22.81
C THR A 16 -13.91 -17.29 -21.38
N ASP A 17 -14.91 -17.30 -20.50
CA ASP A 17 -14.81 -16.87 -19.09
C ASP A 17 -13.63 -17.51 -18.32
N VAL A 18 -13.11 -18.64 -18.81
CA VAL A 18 -11.97 -19.39 -18.26
C VAL A 18 -10.63 -18.67 -18.50
N GLN A 19 -10.48 -17.91 -19.59
CA GLN A 19 -9.27 -17.12 -19.86
C GLN A 19 -9.15 -15.89 -18.96
N LEU A 20 -10.26 -15.38 -18.41
CA LEU A 20 -10.28 -14.22 -17.50
C LEU A 20 -9.75 -14.54 -16.08
N LEU A 21 -9.59 -15.81 -15.72
CA LEU A 21 -9.14 -16.23 -14.38
C LEU A 21 -7.73 -16.84 -14.36
N THR A 22 -6.99 -16.82 -15.48
CA THR A 22 -5.62 -17.36 -15.50
C THR A 22 -4.63 -16.32 -14.95
N PRO A 23 -3.81 -16.66 -13.95
CA PRO A 23 -2.81 -15.73 -13.43
C PRO A 23 -1.83 -15.35 -14.54
N CYS A 24 -1.64 -14.05 -14.75
CA CYS A 24 -0.67 -13.49 -15.68
C CYS A 24 0.49 -12.87 -14.90
N LEU A 25 1.71 -13.35 -15.13
CA LEU A 25 2.91 -12.79 -14.52
C LEU A 25 3.27 -11.49 -15.25
N VAL A 26 3.07 -10.35 -14.59
CA VAL A 26 3.39 -9.03 -15.16
C VAL A 26 4.85 -8.63 -14.93
N GLU A 27 5.33 -8.75 -13.69
CA GLU A 27 6.69 -8.41 -13.28
C GLU A 27 7.15 -9.30 -12.13
N VAL A 28 8.44 -9.65 -12.09
CA VAL A 28 9.10 -10.24 -10.92
C VAL A 28 10.38 -9.48 -10.64
N GLY A 29 10.49 -8.92 -9.43
CA GLY A 29 11.71 -8.29 -8.94
C GLY A 29 12.46 -9.22 -7.99
N ALA A 30 13.76 -9.43 -8.22
CA ALA A 30 14.66 -10.10 -7.28
C ALA A 30 15.15 -9.12 -6.19
N ARG A 31 14.21 -8.45 -5.51
CA ARG A 31 14.44 -7.42 -4.49
C ARG A 31 13.28 -7.40 -3.49
N CYS A 32 13.44 -6.70 -2.37
CA CYS A 32 12.33 -6.39 -1.49
C CYS A 32 11.27 -5.54 -2.21
N HIS A 33 10.02 -5.65 -1.73
CA HIS A 33 8.95 -4.77 -2.17
C HIS A 33 9.28 -3.29 -1.90
N GLY A 34 8.72 -2.40 -2.72
CA GLY A 34 9.03 -0.96 -2.70
C GLY A 34 8.48 -0.23 -1.47
N ALA A 35 8.44 1.11 -1.55
CA ALA A 35 8.00 2.00 -0.47
C ALA A 35 8.87 1.91 0.80
N GLU A 36 10.20 1.79 0.64
CA GLU A 36 11.18 1.93 1.74
C GLU A 36 10.94 1.05 2.99
N GLY A 37 10.23 -0.08 2.83
CA GLY A 37 9.84 -0.95 3.96
C GLY A 37 8.69 -0.39 4.81
N PHE A 38 8.01 0.66 4.35
CA PHE A 38 6.84 1.25 5.01
C PHE A 38 5.78 0.17 5.31
N TRP A 39 5.63 -0.83 4.45
CA TRP A 39 4.68 -1.94 4.63
C TRP A 39 5.09 -2.99 5.68
N MET A 40 6.36 -3.01 6.14
CA MET A 40 6.89 -4.10 6.98
C MET A 40 6.07 -4.35 8.24
N SER A 41 5.68 -3.29 8.97
CA SER A 41 4.91 -3.41 10.21
C SER A 41 3.51 -3.97 9.97
N VAL A 42 2.93 -3.69 8.81
CA VAL A 42 1.63 -4.23 8.39
C VAL A 42 1.75 -5.73 8.08
N CYS A 43 2.85 -6.15 7.44
CA CYS A 43 3.12 -7.56 7.20
C CYS A 43 3.42 -8.32 8.50
N ASP A 44 4.23 -7.74 9.39
CA ASP A 44 4.57 -8.32 10.70
C ASP A 44 3.29 -8.57 11.53
N GLU A 45 2.32 -7.64 11.50
CA GLU A 45 1.04 -7.81 12.17
C GLU A 45 0.10 -8.77 11.43
N GLY A 46 -0.03 -8.61 10.10
CA GLY A 46 -0.95 -9.37 9.25
C GLY A 46 -0.64 -10.86 9.14
N TYR A 47 0.61 -11.25 9.37
CA TYR A 47 1.10 -12.63 9.29
C TYR A 47 1.84 -13.08 10.55
N ALA A 48 1.64 -12.42 11.68
CA ALA A 48 2.25 -12.84 12.94
C ALA A 48 1.96 -14.34 13.23
N PRO A 49 2.93 -15.13 13.73
CA PRO A 49 4.28 -14.73 14.16
C PRO A 49 5.36 -14.87 13.07
N HIS A 50 5.00 -14.95 11.79
CA HIS A 50 5.92 -15.25 10.70
C HIS A 50 6.78 -14.02 10.31
N PRO A 51 8.06 -14.21 9.93
CA PRO A 51 8.92 -13.11 9.49
C PRO A 51 8.51 -12.59 8.11
N ASN A 52 8.62 -11.28 7.92
CA ASN A 52 8.41 -10.64 6.62
C ASN A 52 9.58 -10.87 5.63
N GLN A 53 9.41 -10.39 4.39
CA GLN A 53 10.37 -10.57 3.30
C GLN A 53 11.76 -9.99 3.64
N GLU A 54 11.83 -8.83 4.28
CA GLU A 54 13.08 -8.14 4.63
C GLU A 54 13.87 -8.92 5.66
N ARG A 55 13.20 -9.38 6.73
CA ARG A 55 13.82 -10.21 7.77
C ARG A 55 14.36 -11.51 7.18
N LEU A 56 13.55 -12.20 6.38
CA LEU A 56 13.98 -13.41 5.68
C LEU A 56 15.14 -13.16 4.72
N SER A 57 15.11 -12.05 3.97
CA SER A 57 16.18 -11.69 3.05
C SER A 57 17.48 -11.45 3.81
N LEU A 58 17.43 -10.73 4.93
CA LEU A 58 18.62 -10.51 5.77
C LEU A 58 19.15 -11.84 6.33
N ASP A 59 18.29 -12.67 6.91
CA ASP A 59 18.67 -13.97 7.46
C ASP A 59 19.32 -14.88 6.40
N ALA A 60 18.87 -14.81 5.14
CA ALA A 60 19.49 -15.55 4.05
C ALA A 60 20.97 -15.18 3.83
N TYR A 61 21.34 -13.93 4.05
CA TYR A 61 22.73 -13.45 3.91
C TYR A 61 23.58 -13.70 5.16
N VAL A 62 23.02 -13.52 6.36
CA VAL A 62 23.82 -13.43 7.60
C VAL A 62 23.48 -14.48 8.66
N ASN A 63 22.41 -15.27 8.49
CA ASN A 63 21.93 -16.23 9.47
C ASN A 63 21.20 -17.42 8.82
N THR A 64 21.96 -18.24 8.07
CA THR A 64 21.45 -19.44 7.39
C THR A 64 20.58 -20.33 8.29
N PRO A 65 20.94 -20.62 9.57
CA PRO A 65 20.08 -21.43 10.43
C PRO A 65 18.71 -20.81 10.71
N ALA A 66 18.59 -19.49 10.81
CA ALA A 66 17.29 -18.83 10.98
C ALA A 66 16.47 -18.87 9.70
N PHE A 67 17.11 -18.61 8.56
CA PHE A 67 16.48 -18.69 7.25
C PHE A 67 15.90 -20.10 6.99
N ASP A 68 16.70 -21.15 7.20
CA ASP A 68 16.29 -22.54 6.99
C ASP A 68 15.09 -22.94 7.86
N ARG A 69 15.02 -22.44 9.11
CA ARG A 69 13.88 -22.69 10.01
C ARG A 69 12.61 -21.95 9.58
N ALA A 70 12.75 -20.83 8.90
CA ALA A 70 11.64 -20.01 8.45
C ALA A 70 11.16 -20.37 7.04
N CYS A 71 11.83 -21.29 6.33
CA CYS A 71 11.35 -21.82 5.05
C CYS A 71 10.02 -22.56 5.22
N PHE A 72 8.93 -21.97 4.72
CA PHE A 72 7.59 -22.53 4.80
C PHE A 72 7.25 -23.35 3.54
N PRO A 73 6.53 -24.49 3.68
CA PRO A 73 6.03 -25.24 2.53
C PRO A 73 4.92 -24.52 1.75
N GLY A 74 4.43 -23.37 2.24
CA GLY A 74 3.41 -22.54 1.62
C GLY A 74 3.27 -21.20 2.34
N PRO A 75 2.45 -20.26 1.80
CA PRO A 75 2.23 -18.96 2.44
C PRO A 75 1.58 -19.15 3.81
N PRO A 76 2.03 -18.41 4.85
CA PRO A 76 1.40 -18.47 6.17
C PRO A 76 -0.05 -17.96 6.11
N PRO A 77 -0.94 -18.44 7.01
CA PRO A 77 -2.28 -17.90 7.09
C PRO A 77 -2.23 -16.44 7.51
N ARG A 78 -3.10 -15.63 6.88
CA ARG A 78 -3.29 -14.22 7.26
C ARG A 78 -4.10 -14.15 8.57
N VAL A 79 -3.65 -13.34 9.52
CA VAL A 79 -4.32 -13.10 10.81
C VAL A 79 -4.95 -11.70 10.93
N ALA A 80 -4.54 -10.76 10.07
CA ALA A 80 -5.15 -9.44 9.94
C ALA A 80 -5.06 -8.91 8.50
N SER A 81 -5.99 -8.04 8.11
CA SER A 81 -6.00 -7.36 6.82
C SER A 81 -5.18 -6.08 6.89
N GLY A 82 -4.13 -6.02 6.08
CA GLY A 82 -3.22 -4.90 5.98
C GLY A 82 -3.36 -4.14 4.67
N LYS A 83 -3.35 -2.80 4.72
CA LYS A 83 -3.42 -1.93 3.53
C LYS A 83 -2.46 -0.75 3.66
N ILE A 84 -1.93 -0.32 2.52
CA ILE A 84 -1.23 0.96 2.38
C ILE A 84 -2.09 1.84 1.49
N LYS A 85 -2.50 3.00 2.00
CA LYS A 85 -3.28 4.00 1.25
C LYS A 85 -2.35 5.15 0.85
N TYR A 86 -2.20 5.40 -0.45
CA TYR A 86 -1.57 6.62 -0.93
C TYR A 86 -2.56 7.78 -0.79
N LEU A 87 -2.07 8.91 -0.27
CA LEU A 87 -2.85 10.13 -0.11
C LEU A 87 -2.83 10.89 -1.42
N ILE A 88 -3.96 10.87 -2.13
CA ILE A 88 -4.10 11.40 -3.49
C ILE A 88 -4.43 12.90 -3.44
N ILE A 89 -3.76 13.68 -4.28
CA ILE A 89 -4.10 15.08 -4.56
C ILE A 89 -4.83 15.07 -5.91
N ASP A 90 -6.06 15.55 -5.98
CA ASP A 90 -6.83 15.64 -7.23
C ASP A 90 -6.92 17.05 -7.81
N THR A 91 -6.53 18.05 -7.01
CA THR A 91 -6.67 19.48 -7.31
C THR A 91 -5.29 20.13 -7.37
N ALA A 92 -5.08 21.01 -8.36
CA ALA A 92 -3.87 21.82 -8.41
C ALA A 92 -4.03 23.06 -7.53
N GLY A 93 -2.98 23.45 -6.81
CA GLY A 93 -3.04 24.65 -5.97
C GLY A 93 -1.84 24.83 -5.06
N ALA A 94 -1.93 25.85 -4.21
CA ALA A 94 -0.96 26.13 -3.17
C ALA A 94 -1.49 25.61 -1.82
N LEU A 95 -0.71 24.79 -1.12
CA LEU A 95 -1.01 24.33 0.22
C LEU A 95 -0.65 25.41 1.26
N ARG A 96 -1.39 25.48 2.37
CA ARG A 96 -1.16 26.46 3.45
C ARG A 96 0.23 26.29 4.08
N ASN A 97 0.81 27.39 4.52
CA ASN A 97 2.02 27.38 5.34
C ASN A 97 1.70 27.16 6.83
N GLU A 98 0.78 27.97 7.37
CA GLU A 98 0.39 27.93 8.78
C GLU A 98 -0.50 26.73 9.06
N GLY A 99 -0.19 25.96 10.11
CA GLY A 99 -0.92 24.73 10.46
C GLY A 99 -0.51 23.49 9.66
N GLY A 100 0.26 23.65 8.58
CA GLY A 100 0.77 22.54 7.76
C GLY A 100 -0.01 22.32 6.45
N PRO A 101 0.44 21.36 5.63
CA PRO A 101 -0.16 21.09 4.31
C PRO A 101 -1.51 20.34 4.39
N CYS A 102 -1.87 19.82 5.57
CA CYS A 102 -3.11 19.10 5.82
C CYS A 102 -3.94 19.83 6.87
N HIS A 103 -5.26 19.68 6.80
CA HIS A 103 -6.17 20.02 7.89
C HIS A 103 -5.85 19.15 9.11
N ALA A 104 -5.59 19.78 10.25
CA ALA A 104 -5.18 19.07 11.48
C ALA A 104 -6.28 18.12 11.96
N GLU A 105 -7.53 18.57 11.90
CA GLU A 105 -8.72 17.79 12.25
C GLU A 105 -8.89 16.53 11.39
N ALA A 106 -8.60 16.62 10.09
CA ALA A 106 -8.67 15.47 9.20
C ALA A 106 -7.55 14.47 9.48
N LEU A 107 -6.34 14.98 9.80
CA LEU A 107 -5.22 14.11 10.15
C LEU A 107 -5.44 13.43 11.51
N GLU A 108 -5.97 14.14 12.50
CA GLU A 108 -6.39 13.59 13.79
C GLU A 108 -7.47 12.52 13.61
N GLU A 109 -8.43 12.74 12.72
CA GLU A 109 -9.43 11.74 12.38
C GLU A 109 -8.78 10.47 11.81
N ILE A 110 -7.88 10.58 10.83
CA ILE A 110 -7.12 9.44 10.28
C ILE A 110 -6.37 8.69 11.38
N MET A 111 -5.71 9.41 12.29
CA MET A 111 -4.95 8.83 13.38
C MET A 111 -5.85 8.13 14.43
N SER A 112 -7.14 8.45 14.45
CA SER A 112 -8.13 7.85 15.36
C SER A 112 -8.79 6.58 14.80
N LEU A 113 -8.61 6.28 13.50
CA LEU A 113 -9.18 5.11 12.86
C LEU A 113 -8.68 3.82 13.51
N ALA A 114 -9.57 2.82 13.65
CA ALA A 114 -9.26 1.59 14.36
C ALA A 114 -8.13 0.78 13.70
N SER A 115 -8.00 0.89 12.37
CA SER A 115 -6.93 0.25 11.62
C SER A 115 -5.65 1.09 11.52
N TYR A 116 -5.61 2.34 11.97
CA TYR A 116 -4.44 3.21 11.81
C TYR A 116 -3.17 2.64 12.49
N ARG A 117 -2.03 2.70 11.79
CA ARG A 117 -0.72 2.32 12.35
C ARG A 117 0.33 3.41 12.21
N ALA A 118 0.39 4.10 11.08
CA ALA A 118 1.32 5.19 10.83
C ALA A 118 0.94 5.94 9.54
N HIS A 119 1.51 7.12 9.34
CA HIS A 119 1.44 7.85 8.08
C HIS A 119 2.75 8.59 7.80
N GLU A 120 2.94 9.00 6.55
CA GLU A 120 3.97 9.93 6.09
C GLU A 120 3.31 10.97 5.19
N ILE A 121 3.69 12.24 5.36
CA ILE A 121 3.28 13.34 4.47
C ILE A 121 4.53 13.81 3.73
N PHE A 122 4.48 13.78 2.39
CA PHE A 122 5.62 14.13 1.53
C PHE A 122 5.55 15.57 1.01
N VAL A 123 4.36 16.15 0.97
CA VAL A 123 4.19 17.57 0.67
C VAL A 123 4.60 18.43 1.85
N ILE A 124 5.17 19.60 1.56
CA ILE A 124 5.58 20.56 2.58
C ILE A 124 4.59 21.74 2.63
N PRO A 125 4.49 22.44 3.78
CA PRO A 125 3.71 23.67 3.85
C PRO A 125 4.14 24.67 2.76
N GLY A 126 3.17 25.35 2.13
CA GLY A 126 3.44 26.32 1.07
C GLY A 126 3.74 25.75 -0.31
N ALA A 127 3.79 24.41 -0.47
CA ALA A 127 4.08 23.79 -1.75
C ALA A 127 3.00 24.11 -2.81
N ILE A 128 3.46 24.36 -4.04
CA ILE A 128 2.61 24.35 -5.23
C ILE A 128 2.56 22.90 -5.73
N VAL A 129 1.38 22.33 -5.75
CA VAL A 129 1.15 20.93 -6.13
C VAL A 129 0.19 20.84 -7.31
N GLY A 130 0.34 19.77 -8.09
CA GLY A 130 -0.62 19.37 -9.11
C GLY A 130 -1.31 18.06 -8.74
N PRO A 131 -2.29 17.60 -9.55
CA PRO A 131 -2.92 16.31 -9.34
C PRO A 131 -1.90 15.18 -9.40
N THR A 132 -2.10 14.16 -8.58
CA THR A 132 -1.31 12.93 -8.56
C THR A 132 -1.50 12.17 -9.87
N ILE A 133 -0.40 11.90 -10.55
CA ILE A 133 -0.36 11.14 -11.82
C ILE A 133 0.53 9.90 -11.72
N ASP A 134 1.39 9.83 -10.71
CA ASP A 134 2.39 8.78 -10.51
C ASP A 134 2.85 8.70 -9.05
N CYS A 135 3.88 7.89 -8.79
CA CYS A 135 4.43 7.69 -7.46
C CYS A 135 5.25 8.86 -6.88
N PHE A 136 5.50 9.90 -7.66
CA PHE A 136 6.25 11.08 -7.21
C PHE A 136 5.35 12.28 -6.91
N SER A 137 4.06 12.16 -7.23
CA SER A 137 3.07 13.24 -7.15
C SER A 137 1.94 12.96 -6.14
N TRP A 138 2.00 11.87 -5.38
CA TRP A 138 1.10 11.69 -4.23
C TRP A 138 1.54 12.55 -3.04
N GLY A 139 0.59 12.92 -2.18
CA GLY A 139 0.88 13.81 -1.05
C GLY A 139 1.44 13.11 0.18
N GLY A 140 1.33 11.79 0.26
CA GLY A 140 1.72 11.00 1.42
C GLY A 140 1.19 9.56 1.35
N CYS A 141 1.28 8.84 2.47
CA CYS A 141 0.69 7.51 2.61
C CYS A 141 0.30 7.19 4.06
N VAL A 142 -0.62 6.24 4.24
CA VAL A 142 -1.11 5.76 5.53
C VAL A 142 -1.05 4.23 5.57
N LYS A 143 -0.58 3.67 6.68
CA LYS A 143 -0.63 2.23 6.97
C LYS A 143 -1.87 1.91 7.79
N LEU A 144 -2.63 0.95 7.31
CA LEU A 144 -3.81 0.42 7.98
C LEU A 144 -3.62 -1.08 8.22
N CYS A 145 -4.01 -1.57 9.39
CA CYS A 145 -4.06 -2.98 9.71
C CYS A 145 -5.18 -3.26 10.74
N ASN A 146 -6.02 -4.26 10.47
CA ASN A 146 -7.05 -4.69 11.43
C ASN A 146 -7.36 -6.17 11.28
N ALA A 147 -7.69 -6.84 12.39
CA ALA A 147 -8.11 -8.25 12.37
C ALA A 147 -9.46 -8.45 11.66
N ASP A 148 -10.31 -7.42 11.64
CA ASP A 148 -11.55 -7.39 10.88
C ASP A 148 -11.33 -6.70 9.53
N ASP A 149 -11.44 -7.48 8.46
CA ASP A 149 -11.35 -7.01 7.08
C ASP A 149 -12.31 -5.83 6.80
N ALA A 150 -13.54 -5.89 7.32
CA ALA A 150 -14.55 -4.87 7.05
C ALA A 150 -14.19 -3.52 7.69
N VAL A 151 -13.55 -3.54 8.86
CA VAL A 151 -13.03 -2.32 9.51
C VAL A 151 -11.90 -1.73 8.69
N CYS A 152 -10.95 -2.56 8.23
CA CYS A 152 -9.83 -2.09 7.41
C CYS A 152 -10.29 -1.53 6.06
N ASP A 153 -11.31 -2.15 5.43
CA ASP A 153 -11.92 -1.66 4.19
C ASP A 153 -12.66 -0.32 4.40
N ALA A 154 -13.44 -0.20 5.49
CA ALA A 154 -14.17 1.02 5.81
C ALA A 154 -13.21 2.19 6.11
N ASP A 155 -12.17 1.95 6.91
CA ASP A 155 -11.16 2.95 7.23
C ASP A 155 -10.38 3.38 5.96
N TYR A 156 -10.05 2.43 5.08
CA TYR A 156 -9.39 2.74 3.79
C TYR A 156 -10.26 3.64 2.92
N ALA A 157 -11.57 3.36 2.83
CA ALA A 157 -12.51 4.19 2.09
C ALA A 157 -12.65 5.58 2.74
N ARG A 158 -12.63 5.68 4.07
CA ARG A 158 -12.69 6.97 4.77
C ARG A 158 -11.45 7.83 4.51
N VAL A 159 -10.26 7.24 4.51
CA VAL A 159 -9.03 7.97 4.14
C VAL A 159 -9.12 8.49 2.70
N GLU A 160 -9.64 7.68 1.77
CA GLU A 160 -9.87 8.14 0.38
C GLU A 160 -10.81 9.34 0.32
N GLU A 161 -11.95 9.27 1.01
CA GLU A 161 -12.91 10.38 1.05
C GLU A 161 -12.26 11.67 1.55
N LEU A 162 -11.45 11.58 2.61
CA LEU A 162 -10.70 12.71 3.15
C LEU A 162 -9.70 13.28 2.14
N CYS A 163 -9.00 12.43 1.36
CA CYS A 163 -8.11 12.92 0.30
C CYS A 163 -8.82 13.85 -0.69
N HIS A 164 -10.08 13.57 -1.00
CA HIS A 164 -10.87 14.40 -1.92
C HIS A 164 -11.54 15.59 -1.24
N ASN A 165 -11.99 15.45 0.01
CA ASN A 165 -12.95 16.38 0.63
C ASN A 165 -12.62 16.79 2.08
N GLY A 166 -11.35 16.89 2.46
CA GLY A 166 -11.04 17.45 3.78
C GLY A 166 -9.59 17.38 4.24
N LEU A 167 -8.74 16.60 3.59
CA LEU A 167 -7.38 16.41 4.05
C LEU A 167 -6.48 17.59 3.70
N TRP A 168 -6.53 18.08 2.45
CA TRP A 168 -5.58 19.08 1.95
C TRP A 168 -5.98 20.50 2.33
N ALA A 169 -5.07 21.22 3.00
CA ALA A 169 -5.30 22.59 3.42
C ALA A 169 -4.86 23.57 2.32
N TRP A 170 -5.79 24.01 1.49
CA TRP A 170 -5.52 24.95 0.38
C TRP A 170 -5.52 26.41 0.83
N TYR A 171 -4.70 27.26 0.19
CA TYR A 171 -4.95 28.71 0.24
C TYR A 171 -6.30 29.02 -0.41
N GLU A 172 -7.13 29.79 0.28
CA GLU A 172 -8.36 30.32 -0.32
C GLU A 172 -7.96 31.30 -1.44
N SER A 173 -8.55 31.12 -2.62
CA SER A 173 -8.41 32.01 -3.77
C SER A 173 -9.14 33.32 -3.58
#